data_AF-A0AAV3UBP5-F1
#
_entry.id   AF-A0AAV3UBP5-F1
#
_cell.length_a   1.000
_cell.length_b   1.000
_cell.length_c   1.000
_cell.angle_alpha   90.00
_cell.angle_beta   90.00
_cell.angle_gamma   90.00
#
_symmetry.space_group_name_H-M   'P 1'
#
loop_
_entity.id
_entity.type
_entity.pdbx_description
1 polymer ?
#
loop_
_entity_poly.entity_id
_entity_poly.type
_entity_poly.pdbx_seq_one_letter_code
_entity_poly.pdbx_strand_id
1 'polypeptide(L)'
;MPHGPQNKEDCSNKLHTSGPTRRSFLGGVTGLLAAHTTKIPEALAATISNEDDADTRTVTSPDGSVRVTFDVSSDVPTYAVSFDGTTYLTTSNLGFDFQNQPPFGATAAGDSGADITVTGSETGTATETWNPLWDQYATISQEYTYLRVGLVETSAPERAVNIEFRVFDDGLGFRFVLSDDFASNGGNVVVTSENTQFDFADDYTAWWIRNEFVNPRFEQEYDCFDAPDAAVSGRSISVTVTGTNHGSVIGGEDLSVFVDGEAIATAFVRLVPGQSESTVQFELPTLSEGNHEIRIGRSLDEALPARTIRILPSMSLSSTWLFRKGDDAAWANPDYDDGDWEQVELPANWEDHSGHTEDNVFGWYRKTITIPASWEEYGEDLLLPVGKIDDVDRTFFNGEEIGQNGSFPEDGFDTAWQLPREYSAPTETVNYGDENVIAVRVYDAGGGGGLYAGPIGPVQPDYNRS
;
A
#
# COMPACT_ATOMS: atom_id res chain seq x y z
N MET A 1 -13.63 -46.90 -1.51
CA MET A 1 -14.55 -47.17 -0.39
C MET A 1 -14.32 -46.11 0.68
N PRO A 2 -15.38 -45.66 1.34
CA PRO A 2 -15.50 -44.35 1.96
C PRO A 2 -15.14 -44.41 3.44
N HIS A 3 -14.72 -43.29 4.02
CA HIS A 3 -15.09 -42.86 5.38
C HIS A 3 -15.01 -41.32 5.33
N GLY A 4 -16.06 -40.57 5.64
CA GLY A 4 -16.84 -40.64 6.87
C GLY A 4 -16.35 -39.48 7.78
N PRO A 5 -17.25 -38.61 8.29
CA PRO A 5 -16.89 -37.30 8.85
C PRO A 5 -16.49 -37.35 10.33
N GLN A 6 -16.07 -36.18 10.84
CA GLN A 6 -15.83 -35.79 12.24
C GLN A 6 -14.39 -36.01 12.73
N ASN A 7 -13.71 -35.10 13.43
CA ASN A 7 -14.12 -33.96 14.26
C ASN A 7 -13.06 -32.85 14.24
N LYS A 8 -13.50 -31.61 14.52
CA LYS A 8 -12.66 -30.53 15.06
C LYS A 8 -11.96 -31.03 16.33
N GLU A 9 -10.64 -31.07 16.37
CA GLU A 9 -9.89 -31.08 17.63
C GLU A 9 -8.70 -30.11 17.56
N ASP A 10 -8.92 -29.02 18.28
CA ASP A 10 -8.04 -28.34 19.23
C ASP A 10 -6.53 -28.27 19.01
N CYS A 11 -6.04 -27.04 19.07
CA CYS A 11 -4.65 -26.64 19.04
C CYS A 11 -3.95 -27.02 20.35
N SER A 12 -3.33 -28.20 20.44
CA SER A 12 -2.11 -28.38 21.24
C SER A 12 -1.41 -29.72 20.96
N ASN A 13 -0.06 -29.67 20.98
CA ASN A 13 0.91 -30.77 20.97
C ASN A 13 1.15 -31.54 19.65
N LYS A 14 2.32 -31.33 19.04
CA LYS A 14 3.46 -32.27 19.11
C LYS A 14 4.67 -31.78 18.30
N LEU A 15 5.79 -31.60 19.01
CA LEU A 15 7.16 -31.50 18.48
C LEU A 15 7.73 -32.89 18.11
N HIS A 16 8.65 -32.88 17.14
CA HIS A 16 9.78 -33.79 16.83
C HIS A 16 9.61 -35.17 16.14
N THR A 17 10.42 -35.39 15.06
CA THR A 17 11.48 -36.42 14.79
C THR A 17 11.99 -36.25 13.33
N SER A 18 13.21 -35.77 13.01
CA SER A 18 14.58 -36.36 12.98
C SER A 18 15.04 -37.02 11.64
N GLY A 19 15.98 -36.38 10.92
CA GLY A 19 16.87 -36.96 9.88
C GLY A 19 17.26 -35.99 8.73
N PRO A 20 18.56 -35.68 8.45
CA PRO A 20 18.94 -34.67 7.47
C PRO A 20 19.04 -35.28 6.05
N THR A 21 18.28 -34.73 5.10
CA THR A 21 18.43 -34.98 3.65
C THR A 21 18.97 -33.71 2.99
N ARG A 22 19.89 -33.87 2.01
CA ARG A 22 20.46 -32.97 0.94
C ARG A 22 20.09 -31.47 0.84
N ARG A 23 18.98 -31.01 1.42
CA ARG A 23 18.52 -29.61 1.51
C ARG A 23 19.28 -28.76 2.54
N SER A 24 20.14 -29.34 3.37
CA SER A 24 20.79 -28.64 4.48
C SER A 24 21.98 -27.75 4.08
N PHE A 25 22.50 -27.83 2.86
CA PHE A 25 23.75 -27.12 2.50
C PHE A 25 23.54 -25.71 1.89
N LEU A 26 22.30 -25.29 1.59
CA LEU A 26 22.03 -23.93 1.07
C LEU A 26 20.87 -23.21 1.79
N GLY A 27 20.34 -23.78 2.86
CA GLY A 27 19.35 -23.12 3.72
C GLY A 27 19.94 -22.09 4.69
N GLY A 28 21.27 -21.99 4.77
CA GLY A 28 21.99 -21.17 5.75
C GLY A 28 22.43 -19.78 5.27
N VAL A 29 22.19 -19.40 4.02
CA VAL A 29 22.41 -18.01 3.55
C VAL A 29 21.10 -17.21 3.64
N THR A 30 20.33 -17.42 4.71
CA THR A 30 19.26 -16.49 5.09
C THR A 30 19.89 -15.28 5.75
N GLY A 31 20.11 -14.24 4.95
CA GLY A 31 20.31 -12.87 5.43
C GLY A 31 21.59 -12.66 6.21
N LEU A 32 22.70 -12.39 5.51
CA LEU A 32 23.50 -11.23 5.92
C LEU A 32 22.64 -9.98 5.65
N LEU A 33 21.69 -9.72 6.55
CA LEU A 33 21.52 -8.34 6.97
C LEU A 33 22.91 -7.92 7.41
N ALA A 34 23.44 -6.84 6.84
CA ALA A 34 24.53 -6.11 7.47
C ALA A 34 24.00 -5.67 8.84
N ALA A 35 24.07 -6.58 9.82
CA ALA A 35 23.73 -6.33 11.19
C ALA A 35 24.81 -5.38 11.67
N HIS A 36 24.53 -4.09 11.51
CA HIS A 36 25.32 -3.03 12.08
C HIS A 36 25.12 -3.14 13.58
N THR A 37 25.91 -4.01 14.22
CA THR A 37 26.02 -4.05 15.66
C THR A 37 26.74 -2.78 16.06
N THR A 38 26.02 -1.81 16.59
CA THR A 38 26.57 -0.50 16.99
C THR A 38 27.52 -0.57 18.19
N LYS A 39 27.77 -1.77 18.74
CA LYS A 39 28.75 -2.03 19.78
C LYS A 39 29.53 -3.30 19.46
N ILE A 40 30.68 -3.14 18.81
CA ILE A 40 31.68 -4.21 18.68
C ILE A 40 32.63 -4.13 19.89
N PRO A 41 32.92 -5.25 20.59
CA PRO A 41 33.94 -5.26 21.62
C PRO A 41 35.26 -4.66 21.11
N GLU A 42 35.86 -3.75 21.87
CA GLU A 42 37.12 -3.06 21.51
C GLU A 42 38.23 -4.04 21.10
N ALA A 43 38.29 -5.20 21.77
CA ALA A 43 39.24 -6.27 21.44
C ALA A 43 39.08 -6.85 20.02
N LEU A 44 37.89 -6.79 19.41
CA LEU A 44 37.65 -7.23 18.03
C LEU A 44 37.97 -6.13 17.00
N ALA A 45 37.90 -4.86 17.41
CA ALA A 45 38.22 -3.71 16.57
C ALA A 45 39.71 -3.32 16.61
N ALA A 46 40.44 -3.78 17.63
CA ALA A 46 41.88 -3.59 17.72
C ALA A 46 42.60 -4.20 16.51
N THR A 47 43.50 -3.43 15.89
CA THR A 47 44.29 -3.88 14.74
C THR A 47 45.04 -5.17 15.08
N ILE A 48 44.82 -6.22 14.28
CA ILE A 48 45.53 -7.49 14.43
C ILE A 48 46.89 -7.33 13.76
N SER A 49 47.97 -7.31 14.55
CA SER A 49 49.33 -7.33 14.01
C SER A 49 50.21 -8.34 14.74
N ASN A 50 50.73 -9.31 13.98
CA ASN A 50 51.58 -10.39 14.48
C ASN A 50 52.39 -11.02 13.33
N GLU A 51 53.29 -11.95 13.63
CA GLU A 51 54.12 -12.64 12.62
C GLU A 51 53.33 -13.58 11.70
N ASP A 52 52.01 -13.72 11.92
CA ASP A 52 51.14 -14.52 11.08
C ASP A 52 50.49 -13.64 10.00
N ASP A 53 51.33 -13.10 9.11
CA ASP A 53 51.01 -12.08 8.11
C ASP A 53 51.07 -12.55 6.63
N ALA A 54 51.14 -13.86 6.37
CA ALA A 54 51.02 -14.40 5.01
C ALA A 54 49.73 -13.94 4.30
N ASP A 55 49.90 -13.55 3.03
CA ASP A 55 48.84 -13.01 2.16
C ASP A 55 47.68 -13.97 1.95
N THR A 56 47.95 -15.29 1.91
CA THR A 56 46.95 -16.33 1.72
C THR A 56 46.69 -17.09 3.02
N ARG A 57 45.42 -17.23 3.38
CA ARG A 57 44.96 -17.90 4.61
C ARG A 57 43.83 -18.86 4.32
N THR A 58 43.69 -19.89 5.15
CA THR A 58 42.62 -20.88 5.02
C THR A 58 42.05 -21.24 6.39
N VAL A 59 40.73 -21.41 6.44
CA VAL A 59 40.00 -21.89 7.62
C VAL A 59 38.94 -22.89 7.19
N THR A 60 38.67 -23.89 8.04
CA THR A 60 37.68 -24.93 7.78
C THR A 60 36.62 -25.00 8.88
N SER A 61 35.43 -25.51 8.55
CA SER A 61 34.41 -25.89 9.54
C SER A 61 34.97 -26.90 10.55
N PRO A 62 34.34 -27.03 11.74
CA PRO A 62 34.69 -28.06 12.72
C PRO A 62 34.80 -29.48 12.14
N ASP A 63 33.90 -29.86 11.23
CA ASP A 63 33.92 -31.17 10.55
C ASP A 63 34.85 -31.22 9.31
N GLY A 64 35.39 -30.07 8.91
CA GLY A 64 36.29 -29.92 7.76
C GLY A 64 35.61 -29.93 6.39
N SER A 65 34.27 -30.03 6.33
CA SER A 65 33.51 -30.09 5.09
C SER A 65 33.53 -28.76 4.34
N VAL A 66 33.41 -27.62 5.04
CA VAL A 66 33.49 -26.27 4.47
C VAL A 66 34.91 -25.73 4.63
N ARG A 67 35.47 -25.17 3.56
CA ARG A 67 36.77 -24.48 3.57
C ARG A 67 36.65 -23.12 2.91
N VAL A 68 37.16 -22.10 3.59
CA VAL A 68 37.30 -20.73 3.09
C VAL A 68 38.78 -20.42 2.92
N THR A 69 39.16 -19.87 1.76
CA THR A 69 40.49 -19.34 1.49
C THR A 69 40.38 -17.82 1.33
N PHE A 70 41.11 -17.06 2.13
CA PHE A 70 41.26 -15.60 2.02
C PHE A 70 42.62 -15.28 1.39
N ASP A 71 42.70 -14.27 0.52
CA ASP A 71 43.92 -13.93 -0.21
C ASP A 71 44.02 -12.43 -0.50
N VAL A 72 45.20 -11.83 -0.27
CA VAL A 72 45.52 -10.44 -0.67
C VAL A 72 46.79 -10.35 -1.52
N SER A 73 47.26 -11.46 -2.09
CA SER A 73 48.52 -11.51 -2.86
C SER A 73 48.52 -10.64 -4.12
N SER A 74 47.34 -10.20 -4.56
CA SER A 74 47.14 -9.23 -5.65
C SER A 74 46.87 -7.82 -5.15
N ASP A 75 47.22 -7.50 -3.91
CA ASP A 75 47.02 -6.21 -3.22
C ASP A 75 45.54 -5.83 -2.99
N VAL A 76 44.60 -6.70 -3.41
CA VAL A 76 43.16 -6.56 -3.25
C VAL A 76 42.64 -7.78 -2.51
N PRO A 77 41.86 -7.62 -1.42
CA PRO A 77 41.38 -8.74 -0.64
C PRO A 77 40.32 -9.54 -1.41
N THR A 78 40.49 -10.85 -1.43
CA THR A 78 39.60 -11.81 -2.07
C THR A 78 39.35 -13.02 -1.19
N TYR A 79 38.31 -13.78 -1.51
CA TYR A 79 38.07 -15.08 -0.89
C TYR A 79 37.49 -16.11 -1.86
N ALA A 80 37.60 -17.39 -1.51
CA ALA A 80 37.01 -18.52 -2.22
C ALA A 80 36.46 -19.55 -1.23
N VAL A 81 35.44 -20.32 -1.63
CA VAL A 81 34.78 -21.30 -0.77
C VAL A 81 34.64 -22.65 -1.46
N SER A 82 34.99 -23.72 -0.74
CA SER A 82 34.78 -25.10 -1.18
C SER A 82 34.04 -25.91 -0.12
N PHE A 83 33.25 -26.88 -0.57
CA PHE A 83 32.56 -27.85 0.26
C PHE A 83 32.84 -29.27 -0.22
N ASP A 84 33.28 -30.14 0.70
CA ASP A 84 33.74 -31.50 0.41
C ASP A 84 34.75 -31.55 -0.76
N GLY A 85 35.66 -30.57 -0.79
CA GLY A 85 36.70 -30.43 -1.81
C GLY A 85 36.22 -29.90 -3.17
N THR A 86 34.93 -29.59 -3.33
CA THR A 86 34.37 -28.96 -4.53
C THR A 86 34.27 -27.45 -4.32
N THR A 87 34.89 -26.65 -5.18
CA THR A 87 34.78 -25.18 -5.14
C THR A 87 33.38 -24.75 -5.59
N TYR A 88 32.70 -23.94 -4.78
CA TYR A 88 31.39 -23.36 -5.09
C TYR A 88 31.46 -21.86 -5.30
N LEU A 89 32.35 -21.16 -4.58
CA LEU A 89 32.71 -19.77 -4.85
C LEU A 89 34.17 -19.71 -5.27
N THR A 90 34.41 -19.22 -6.49
CA THR A 90 35.75 -18.88 -6.98
C THR A 90 36.24 -17.58 -6.34
N THR A 91 37.46 -17.16 -6.68
CA THR A 91 38.05 -15.89 -6.23
C THR A 91 37.06 -14.75 -6.39
N SER A 92 36.58 -14.23 -5.26
CA SER A 92 35.56 -13.19 -5.15
C SER A 92 36.14 -11.98 -4.44
N ASN A 93 36.03 -10.79 -5.03
CA ASN A 93 36.60 -9.56 -4.49
C ASN A 93 35.85 -9.01 -3.28
N LEU A 94 36.57 -8.23 -2.46
CA LEU A 94 36.06 -7.55 -1.29
C LEU A 94 36.47 -6.07 -1.31
N GLY A 95 35.55 -5.15 -1.00
CA GLY A 95 35.88 -3.72 -0.96
C GLY A 95 34.68 -2.79 -0.81
N PHE A 96 34.96 -1.48 -0.73
CA PHE A 96 33.98 -0.43 -0.51
C PHE A 96 34.33 0.84 -1.30
N ASP A 97 33.30 1.47 -1.83
CA ASP A 97 33.34 2.86 -2.28
C ASP A 97 32.72 3.78 -1.22
N PHE A 98 33.28 4.97 -1.06
CA PHE A 98 32.79 5.96 -0.10
C PHE A 98 32.53 7.29 -0.77
N GLN A 99 31.54 8.04 -0.26
CA GLN A 99 31.23 9.38 -0.74
C GLN A 99 32.29 10.40 -0.33
N ASN A 100 32.88 10.21 0.85
CA ASN A 100 33.63 11.24 1.58
C ASN A 100 35.06 10.83 1.96
N GLN A 101 35.58 9.77 1.33
CA GLN A 101 36.97 9.31 1.44
C GLN A 101 37.32 8.39 0.25
N PRO A 102 38.60 8.10 -0.03
CA PRO A 102 38.99 7.14 -1.08
C PRO A 102 38.42 5.73 -0.85
N PRO A 103 38.20 4.93 -1.91
CA PRO A 103 37.73 3.54 -1.79
C PRO A 103 38.74 2.66 -1.04
N PHE A 104 38.28 1.53 -0.50
CA PHE A 104 39.11 0.52 0.18
C PHE A 104 38.89 -0.84 -0.51
N GLY A 105 39.96 -1.48 -1.00
CA GLY A 105 39.86 -2.74 -1.75
C GLY A 105 39.20 -2.57 -3.12
N ALA A 106 38.38 -3.53 -3.54
CA ALA A 106 37.72 -3.49 -4.84
C ALA A 106 36.66 -2.38 -4.96
N THR A 107 36.54 -1.79 -6.15
CA THR A 107 35.60 -0.70 -6.46
C THR A 107 34.47 -1.16 -7.40
N ALA A 108 33.33 -0.47 -7.40
CA ALA A 108 32.23 -0.73 -8.32
C ALA A 108 32.61 -0.51 -9.79
N ALA A 109 33.65 0.30 -10.05
CA ALA A 109 34.15 0.58 -11.39
C ALA A 109 35.04 -0.54 -11.96
N GLY A 110 35.41 -1.54 -11.15
CA GLY A 110 36.31 -2.63 -11.54
C GLY A 110 37.80 -2.33 -11.32
N ASP A 111 38.13 -1.17 -10.74
CA ASP A 111 39.47 -0.81 -10.28
C ASP A 111 39.63 -1.14 -8.78
N SER A 112 40.77 -0.80 -8.17
CA SER A 112 41.05 -0.95 -6.74
C SER A 112 41.39 0.37 -6.05
N GLY A 113 41.19 0.41 -4.73
CA GLY A 113 41.76 1.42 -3.85
C GLY A 113 43.27 1.26 -3.66
N ALA A 114 43.81 1.85 -2.61
CA ALA A 114 45.22 1.68 -2.26
C ALA A 114 45.54 0.19 -1.99
N ASP A 115 46.74 -0.24 -2.36
CA ASP A 115 47.22 -1.61 -2.17
C ASP A 115 47.13 -2.01 -0.69
N ILE A 116 46.60 -3.20 -0.42
CA ILE A 116 46.34 -3.73 0.92
C ILE A 116 47.31 -4.87 1.23
N THR A 117 47.81 -4.90 2.46
CA THR A 117 48.62 -6.02 2.96
C THR A 117 48.05 -6.57 4.27
N VAL A 118 48.38 -7.82 4.60
CA VAL A 118 48.03 -8.44 5.88
C VAL A 118 48.99 -7.94 6.96
N THR A 119 48.45 -7.51 8.10
CA THR A 119 49.26 -7.11 9.27
C THR A 119 49.43 -8.24 10.27
N GLY A 120 48.54 -9.23 10.24
CA GLY A 120 48.55 -10.42 11.09
C GLY A 120 47.22 -11.18 11.01
N SER A 121 47.15 -12.34 11.65
CA SER A 121 45.92 -13.13 11.71
C SER A 121 45.73 -13.89 13.03
N GLU A 122 44.48 -14.25 13.32
CA GLU A 122 44.10 -15.07 14.47
C GLU A 122 43.14 -16.17 14.01
N THR A 123 43.34 -17.39 14.52
CA THR A 123 42.38 -18.49 14.29
C THR A 123 42.09 -19.22 15.60
N GLY A 124 40.93 -19.86 15.65
CA GLY A 124 40.51 -20.64 16.81
C GLY A 124 39.12 -21.23 16.60
N THR A 125 38.63 -21.88 17.64
CA THR A 125 37.27 -22.43 17.69
C THR A 125 36.49 -21.75 18.79
N ALA A 126 35.18 -21.59 18.58
CA ALA A 126 34.28 -21.02 19.55
C ALA A 126 32.89 -21.63 19.41
N THR A 127 32.12 -21.53 20.49
CA THR A 127 30.72 -21.93 20.51
C THR A 127 29.88 -20.68 20.75
N GLU A 128 29.04 -20.33 19.80
CA GLU A 128 28.02 -19.29 20.00
C GLU A 128 26.80 -19.93 20.61
N THR A 129 26.36 -19.42 21.76
CA THR A 129 25.17 -19.91 22.45
C THR A 129 24.26 -18.74 22.77
N TRP A 130 23.00 -18.83 22.35
CA TRP A 130 22.00 -17.84 22.66
C TRP A 130 20.68 -18.48 23.06
N ASN A 131 19.95 -17.79 23.93
CA ASN A 131 18.62 -18.21 24.38
C ASN A 131 17.60 -17.30 23.69
N PRO A 132 16.89 -17.79 22.67
CA PRO A 132 15.84 -17.01 22.03
C PRO A 132 14.78 -16.56 23.03
N LEU A 133 14.26 -15.34 22.83
CA LEU A 133 13.08 -14.86 23.55
C LEU A 133 11.85 -15.74 23.26
N TRP A 134 11.79 -16.31 22.05
CA TRP A 134 10.80 -17.28 21.60
C TRP A 134 11.38 -18.06 20.41
N ASP A 135 11.46 -19.38 20.51
CA ASP A 135 11.83 -20.33 19.44
C ASP A 135 11.41 -21.75 19.86
N GLN A 136 11.46 -22.72 18.96
CA GLN A 136 11.21 -24.15 19.23
C GLN A 136 12.27 -24.77 20.16
N TYR A 137 13.44 -24.12 20.32
CA TYR A 137 14.51 -24.54 21.22
C TYR A 137 14.76 -23.48 22.29
N ALA A 138 14.92 -23.91 23.55
CA ALA A 138 15.21 -22.99 24.66
C ALA A 138 16.61 -22.36 24.56
N THR A 139 17.53 -23.03 23.86
CA THR A 139 18.91 -22.59 23.64
C THR A 139 19.35 -23.09 22.28
N ILE A 140 19.93 -22.21 21.48
CA ILE A 140 20.63 -22.56 20.25
C ILE A 140 22.11 -22.41 20.50
N SER A 141 22.87 -23.45 20.14
CA SER A 141 24.32 -23.51 20.30
C SER A 141 24.93 -23.99 19.00
N GLN A 142 25.93 -23.27 18.48
CA GLN A 142 26.62 -23.60 17.24
C GLN A 142 28.13 -23.47 17.44
N GLU A 143 28.86 -24.51 17.07
CA GLU A 143 30.33 -24.49 17.05
C GLU A 143 30.84 -23.99 15.70
N TYR A 144 31.88 -23.18 15.72
CA TYR A 144 32.54 -22.68 14.52
C TYR A 144 34.04 -22.54 14.72
N THR A 145 34.75 -22.60 13.60
CA THR A 145 36.13 -22.13 13.52
C THR A 145 36.14 -20.70 13.01
N TYR A 146 36.97 -19.83 13.56
CA TYR A 146 37.14 -18.47 13.07
C TYR A 146 38.51 -18.23 12.46
N LEU A 147 38.56 -17.28 11.53
CA LEU A 147 39.77 -16.64 11.04
C LEU A 147 39.55 -15.14 11.08
N ARG A 148 40.43 -14.42 11.77
CA ARG A 148 40.49 -12.96 11.72
C ARG A 148 41.78 -12.55 11.05
N VAL A 149 41.70 -11.57 10.15
CA VAL A 149 42.86 -11.06 9.42
C VAL A 149 42.87 -9.55 9.57
N GLY A 150 43.99 -8.99 10.04
CA GLY A 150 44.23 -7.56 10.05
C GLY A 150 44.76 -7.12 8.69
N LEU A 151 44.21 -6.03 8.16
CA LEU A 151 44.51 -5.47 6.85
C LEU A 151 44.88 -4.00 7.00
N VAL A 152 45.82 -3.51 6.19
CA VAL A 152 46.18 -2.09 6.13
C VAL A 152 46.49 -1.66 4.70
N GLU A 153 46.08 -0.44 4.34
CA GLU A 153 46.51 0.21 3.09
C GLU A 153 48.00 0.60 3.19
N THR A 154 48.78 0.29 2.17
CA THR A 154 50.23 0.55 2.12
C THR A 154 50.57 1.99 1.75
N SER A 155 49.57 2.79 1.39
CA SER A 155 49.71 4.21 1.07
C SER A 155 48.52 5.00 1.61
N ALA A 156 48.65 6.33 1.65
CA ALA A 156 47.61 7.22 2.16
C ALA A 156 46.23 6.89 1.54
N PRO A 157 45.18 6.73 2.37
CA PRO A 157 45.11 7.18 3.76
C PRO A 157 45.60 6.21 4.85
N GLU A 158 46.20 5.06 4.51
CA GLU A 158 46.77 4.08 5.47
C GLU A 158 45.73 3.54 6.47
N ARG A 159 44.48 3.34 6.03
CA ARG A 159 43.42 2.83 6.91
C ARG A 159 43.65 1.35 7.22
N ALA A 160 43.32 0.99 8.47
CA ALA A 160 43.38 -0.39 8.94
C ALA A 160 41.96 -0.95 9.19
N VAL A 161 41.76 -2.22 8.85
CA VAL A 161 40.50 -2.96 8.99
C VAL A 161 40.79 -4.40 9.38
N ASN A 162 39.97 -4.99 10.24
CA ASN A 162 39.97 -6.44 10.41
C ASN A 162 38.84 -7.08 9.58
N ILE A 163 39.08 -8.26 9.02
CA ILE A 163 38.03 -9.13 8.49
C ILE A 163 37.93 -10.37 9.36
N GLU A 164 36.72 -10.75 9.77
CA GLU A 164 36.44 -11.96 10.55
C GLU A 164 35.58 -12.92 9.73
N PHE A 165 36.07 -14.14 9.50
CA PHE A 165 35.32 -15.28 9.00
C PHE A 165 34.94 -16.20 10.18
N ARG A 166 33.72 -16.72 10.16
CA ARG A 166 33.24 -17.81 11.02
C ARG A 166 32.73 -18.92 10.10
N VAL A 167 33.23 -20.12 10.29
CA VAL A 167 32.93 -21.28 9.44
C VAL A 167 32.30 -22.37 10.29
N PHE A 168 31.06 -22.69 9.96
CA PHE A 168 30.21 -23.70 10.59
C PHE A 168 30.13 -24.93 9.67
N ASP A 169 29.69 -26.07 10.18
CA ASP A 169 29.53 -27.29 9.38
C ASP A 169 28.46 -27.14 8.27
N ASP A 170 27.54 -26.20 8.43
CA ASP A 170 26.44 -25.92 7.51
C ASP A 170 26.53 -24.57 6.78
N GLY A 171 27.64 -23.83 6.94
CA GLY A 171 27.80 -22.55 6.26
C GLY A 171 28.98 -21.69 6.74
N LEU A 172 28.99 -20.43 6.33
CA LEU A 172 29.94 -19.44 6.81
C LEU A 172 29.28 -18.07 6.95
N GLY A 173 29.89 -17.21 7.75
CA GLY A 173 29.63 -15.78 7.77
C GLY A 173 30.93 -15.02 7.84
N PHE A 174 30.97 -13.83 7.26
CA PHE A 174 32.12 -12.94 7.44
C PHE A 174 31.68 -11.49 7.57
N ARG A 175 32.56 -10.66 8.15
CA ARG A 175 32.33 -9.23 8.30
C ARG A 175 33.63 -8.46 8.32
N PHE A 176 33.54 -7.20 7.90
CA PHE A 176 34.56 -6.20 8.20
C PHE A 176 34.31 -5.57 9.58
N VAL A 177 35.39 -5.31 10.30
CA VAL A 177 35.39 -4.59 11.56
C VAL A 177 36.18 -3.31 11.35
N LEU A 178 35.44 -2.21 11.22
CA LEU A 178 35.99 -0.86 11.07
C LEU A 178 36.15 -0.26 12.47
N SER A 179 37.37 0.16 12.82
CA SER A 179 37.61 0.89 14.07
C SER A 179 37.16 2.35 13.94
N ASP A 180 37.10 3.07 15.06
CA ASP A 180 36.74 4.50 15.07
C ASP A 180 37.75 5.36 14.26
N ASP A 181 38.99 4.89 14.11
CA ASP A 181 40.06 5.56 13.36
C ASP A 181 40.03 5.22 11.85
N PHE A 182 39.11 4.36 11.39
CA PHE A 182 39.01 4.01 9.97
C PHE A 182 38.65 5.21 9.08
N ALA A 183 37.95 6.21 9.62
CA ALA A 183 37.60 7.41 8.89
C ALA A 183 38.83 8.30 8.64
N SER A 184 39.33 8.32 7.41
CA SER A 184 40.52 9.11 7.06
C SER A 184 40.29 10.62 7.02
N ASN A 185 39.05 11.06 7.18
CA ASN A 185 38.63 12.46 7.11
C ASN A 185 38.34 13.08 8.49
N GLY A 186 38.55 12.33 9.60
CA GLY A 186 38.30 12.79 10.96
C GLY A 186 36.81 12.98 11.31
N GLY A 187 35.90 12.38 10.53
CA GLY A 187 34.46 12.42 10.71
C GLY A 187 33.81 11.05 10.50
N ASN A 188 32.54 11.03 10.09
CA ASN A 188 31.83 9.79 9.80
C ASN A 188 32.21 9.24 8.42
N VAL A 189 32.12 7.91 8.24
CA VAL A 189 32.25 7.26 6.93
C VAL A 189 30.88 7.15 6.27
N VAL A 190 30.78 7.53 4.98
CA VAL A 190 29.55 7.38 4.18
C VAL A 190 29.83 6.38 3.05
N VAL A 191 29.35 5.14 3.21
CA VAL A 191 29.49 4.07 2.20
C VAL A 191 28.52 4.33 1.04
N THR A 192 29.03 4.34 -0.19
CA THR A 192 28.21 4.45 -1.40
C THR A 192 28.01 3.11 -2.08
N SER A 193 28.99 2.21 -1.98
CA SER A 193 28.89 0.85 -2.49
C SER A 193 29.66 -0.10 -1.59
N GLU A 194 29.10 -1.27 -1.33
CA GLU A 194 29.84 -2.44 -0.87
C GLU A 194 30.05 -3.36 -2.07
N ASN A 195 31.30 -3.64 -2.39
CA ASN A 195 31.72 -4.35 -3.61
C ASN A 195 32.12 -5.81 -3.32
N THR A 196 31.46 -6.42 -2.32
CA THR A 196 31.61 -7.82 -1.96
C THR A 196 31.02 -8.72 -3.06
N GLN A 197 31.82 -9.63 -3.59
CA GLN A 197 31.40 -10.57 -4.64
C GLN A 197 31.08 -11.97 -4.09
N PHE A 198 30.29 -12.70 -4.88
CA PHE A 198 29.96 -14.12 -4.70
C PHE A 198 30.02 -14.80 -6.08
N ASP A 199 31.24 -15.04 -6.56
CA ASP A 199 31.45 -15.57 -7.91
C ASP A 199 31.31 -17.09 -7.91
N PHE A 200 30.16 -17.59 -8.40
CA PHE A 200 29.85 -19.01 -8.44
C PHE A 200 30.74 -19.77 -9.45
N ALA A 201 31.23 -20.95 -9.03
CA ALA A 201 32.17 -21.76 -9.83
C ALA A 201 31.55 -22.42 -11.07
N ASP A 202 30.22 -22.50 -11.14
CA ASP A 202 29.49 -23.11 -12.25
C ASP A 202 28.10 -22.44 -12.40
N ASP A 203 27.41 -22.75 -13.51
CA ASP A 203 26.03 -22.35 -13.76
C ASP A 203 25.06 -23.23 -12.96
N TYR A 204 24.93 -22.90 -11.67
CA TYR A 204 24.02 -23.62 -10.78
C TYR A 204 22.57 -23.27 -11.07
N THR A 205 21.70 -24.28 -10.97
CA THR A 205 20.25 -24.04 -10.97
C THR A 205 19.88 -23.24 -9.72
N ALA A 206 19.56 -21.97 -9.93
CA ALA A 206 19.08 -21.08 -8.89
C ALA A 206 17.54 -21.01 -8.89
N TRP A 207 16.96 -20.98 -7.70
CA TRP A 207 15.60 -20.49 -7.49
C TRP A 207 15.72 -19.05 -7.00
N TRP A 208 15.55 -18.11 -7.92
CA TRP A 208 15.77 -16.68 -7.69
C TRP A 208 14.54 -15.90 -8.15
N ILE A 209 14.39 -14.68 -7.64
CA ILE A 209 13.46 -13.70 -8.19
C ILE A 209 14.23 -12.53 -8.77
N ARG A 210 13.65 -11.89 -9.79
CA ARG A 210 14.31 -10.77 -10.47
C ARG A 210 14.46 -9.58 -9.51
N ASN A 211 15.70 -9.19 -9.25
CA ASN A 211 16.04 -7.98 -8.50
C ASN A 211 15.91 -6.75 -9.43
N GLU A 212 14.67 -6.41 -9.78
CA GLU A 212 14.37 -5.10 -10.34
C GLU A 212 13.72 -4.25 -9.24
N PHE A 213 14.03 -2.94 -9.26
CA PHE A 213 13.45 -1.92 -8.37
C PHE A 213 11.96 -1.66 -8.71
N VAL A 214 11.19 -2.72 -8.94
CA VAL A 214 9.75 -2.69 -9.25
C VAL A 214 8.93 -3.62 -8.38
N ASN A 215 9.53 -4.54 -7.59
CA ASN A 215 8.70 -5.46 -6.82
C ASN A 215 9.40 -6.10 -5.62
N PRO A 216 8.94 -5.86 -4.40
CA PRO A 216 9.26 -6.70 -3.27
C PRO A 216 8.00 -7.30 -2.67
N ARG A 217 7.95 -8.60 -2.44
CA ARG A 217 7.28 -9.11 -1.24
C ARG A 217 8.15 -10.19 -0.67
N PHE A 218 7.90 -10.57 0.59
CA PHE A 218 7.56 -11.98 0.83
C PHE A 218 6.62 -12.28 2.01
N GLU A 219 6.18 -11.33 2.86
CA GLU A 219 5.19 -11.66 3.92
C GLU A 219 4.19 -10.51 4.15
N GLN A 220 2.89 -10.76 3.98
CA GLN A 220 1.80 -9.83 4.33
C GLN A 220 0.57 -10.61 4.83
N GLU A 221 0.06 -10.27 6.01
CA GLU A 221 -1.32 -10.51 6.42
C GLU A 221 -2.13 -9.23 6.14
N TYR A 222 -3.31 -9.40 5.53
CA TYR A 222 -4.28 -8.33 5.31
C TYR A 222 -5.34 -8.47 6.41
N ASP A 223 -5.49 -7.46 7.28
CA ASP A 223 -6.31 -7.61 8.49
C ASP A 223 -7.63 -6.86 8.45
N CYS A 224 -7.83 -5.91 7.55
CA CYS A 224 -9.13 -5.25 7.43
C CYS A 224 -9.30 -4.57 6.06
N PHE A 225 -10.41 -4.87 5.39
CA PHE A 225 -10.94 -4.01 4.35
C PHE A 225 -12.15 -3.26 4.88
N ASP A 226 -12.23 -1.98 4.54
CA ASP A 226 -13.38 -1.14 4.84
C ASP A 226 -14.13 -0.85 3.54
N ALA A 227 -15.37 -1.31 3.50
CA ALA A 227 -16.34 -1.00 2.46
C ALA A 227 -17.50 -0.28 3.14
N PRO A 228 -18.09 0.74 2.50
CA PRO A 228 -19.23 1.44 3.08
C PRO A 228 -20.42 0.48 3.23
N ASP A 229 -21.18 0.63 4.31
CA ASP A 229 -22.36 -0.21 4.56
C ASP A 229 -23.45 0.00 3.48
N ALA A 230 -23.41 1.14 2.78
CA ALA A 230 -24.29 1.48 1.67
C ALA A 230 -23.53 2.13 0.49
N ALA A 231 -23.93 1.81 -0.74
CA ALA A 231 -23.39 2.41 -1.95
C ALA A 231 -24.49 2.67 -2.99
N VAL A 232 -24.31 3.66 -3.84
CA VAL A 232 -25.28 4.02 -4.88
C VAL A 232 -24.95 3.29 -6.18
N SER A 233 -25.95 2.69 -6.83
CA SER A 233 -25.77 2.04 -8.12
C SER A 233 -25.16 2.99 -9.17
N GLY A 234 -24.13 2.54 -9.87
CA GLY A 234 -23.40 3.34 -10.87
C GLY A 234 -22.33 4.28 -10.30
N ARG A 235 -22.07 4.26 -8.98
CA ARG A 235 -20.89 4.88 -8.37
C ARG A 235 -19.87 3.81 -7.94
N SER A 236 -18.60 4.12 -8.14
CA SER A 236 -17.46 3.35 -7.67
C SER A 236 -17.46 3.32 -6.13
N ILE A 237 -17.23 2.16 -5.51
CA ILE A 237 -16.88 2.15 -4.08
C ILE A 237 -15.36 2.24 -3.95
N SER A 238 -14.87 3.03 -3.00
CA SER A 238 -13.47 2.93 -2.60
C SER A 238 -13.37 1.86 -1.55
N VAL A 239 -12.54 0.83 -1.78
CA VAL A 239 -12.23 -0.13 -0.72
C VAL A 239 -10.85 0.19 -0.17
N THR A 240 -10.78 0.55 1.10
CA THR A 240 -9.48 0.71 1.75
C THR A 240 -9.03 -0.65 2.25
N VAL A 241 -7.85 -1.08 1.82
CA VAL A 241 -7.21 -2.30 2.33
C VAL A 241 -6.12 -1.87 3.33
N THR A 242 -6.36 -2.13 4.60
CA THR A 242 -5.35 -1.88 5.64
C THR A 242 -4.47 -3.11 5.80
N GLY A 243 -3.16 -2.88 5.88
CA GLY A 243 -2.16 -3.94 5.95
C GLY A 243 -0.83 -3.32 6.30
N THR A 244 -0.06 -3.96 7.17
CA THR A 244 1.21 -3.39 7.63
C THR A 244 2.37 -4.03 6.90
N ASN A 245 3.17 -3.21 6.23
CA ASN A 245 4.42 -3.67 5.66
C ASN A 245 5.53 -3.59 6.71
N HIS A 246 5.79 -4.73 7.37
CA HIS A 246 6.86 -4.90 8.36
C HIS A 246 8.25 -5.10 7.73
N GLY A 247 8.33 -5.15 6.40
CA GLY A 247 9.58 -5.28 5.66
C GLY A 247 10.24 -3.93 5.34
N SER A 248 11.46 -3.98 4.81
CA SER A 248 12.26 -2.81 4.41
C SER A 248 12.04 -2.36 2.96
N VAL A 249 11.05 -2.93 2.26
CA VAL A 249 10.82 -2.76 0.81
C VAL A 249 9.31 -2.63 0.44
N ILE A 250 8.91 -1.82 -0.57
CA ILE A 250 7.50 -1.47 -0.90
C ILE A 250 6.68 -2.62 -1.51
N GLY A 251 5.95 -3.44 -0.76
CA GLY A 251 5.32 -4.65 -1.31
C GLY A 251 3.84 -4.60 -1.66
N GLY A 252 3.40 -5.47 -2.58
CA GLY A 252 2.00 -5.45 -3.00
C GLY A 252 1.45 -6.61 -3.83
N GLU A 253 0.14 -6.89 -3.72
CA GLU A 253 -0.55 -8.08 -4.26
C GLU A 253 -1.75 -7.79 -5.12
N ASP A 254 -1.99 -8.66 -6.10
CA ASP A 254 -3.27 -8.76 -6.78
C ASP A 254 -4.32 -9.22 -5.77
N LEU A 255 -5.16 -8.28 -5.37
CA LEU A 255 -6.37 -8.57 -4.63
C LEU A 255 -7.55 -8.50 -5.60
N SER A 256 -8.35 -9.56 -5.59
CA SER A 256 -9.62 -9.58 -6.29
C SER A 256 -10.73 -9.16 -5.34
N VAL A 257 -11.63 -8.32 -5.84
CA VAL A 257 -12.94 -8.07 -5.23
C VAL A 257 -13.91 -9.09 -5.81
N PHE A 258 -14.59 -9.79 -4.90
CA PHE A 258 -15.65 -10.72 -5.22
C PHE A 258 -16.98 -10.08 -4.82
N VAL A 259 -17.95 -10.08 -5.72
CA VAL A 259 -19.34 -9.75 -5.43
C VAL A 259 -20.19 -10.99 -5.62
N ASP A 260 -20.92 -11.39 -4.58
CA ASP A 260 -21.76 -12.60 -4.54
C ASP A 260 -21.02 -13.87 -5.01
N GLY A 261 -19.71 -13.93 -4.72
CA GLY A 261 -18.83 -15.04 -5.08
C GLY A 261 -18.20 -14.97 -6.46
N GLU A 262 -18.50 -13.95 -7.28
CA GLU A 262 -17.88 -13.73 -8.59
C GLU A 262 -16.76 -12.69 -8.52
N ALA A 263 -15.58 -12.99 -9.06
CA ALA A 263 -14.49 -12.03 -9.16
C ALA A 263 -14.81 -10.96 -10.20
N ILE A 264 -14.98 -9.72 -9.78
CA ILE A 264 -15.45 -8.62 -10.62
C ILE A 264 -14.38 -7.57 -10.92
N ALA A 265 -13.34 -7.47 -10.09
CA ALA A 265 -12.22 -6.56 -10.27
C ALA A 265 -10.97 -7.14 -9.59
N THR A 266 -9.80 -6.86 -10.16
CA THR A 266 -8.50 -7.20 -9.57
C THR A 266 -7.61 -5.97 -9.63
N ALA A 267 -6.96 -5.64 -8.54
CA ALA A 267 -6.02 -4.54 -8.48
C ALA A 267 -4.80 -4.92 -7.65
N PHE A 268 -3.65 -4.36 -8.05
CA PHE A 268 -2.40 -4.56 -7.35
C PHE A 268 -2.27 -3.55 -6.19
N VAL A 269 -2.46 -4.01 -4.96
CA VAL A 269 -2.38 -3.18 -3.73
C VAL A 269 -0.95 -3.06 -3.26
N ARG A 270 -0.43 -1.84 -3.10
CA ARG A 270 0.99 -1.56 -2.79
C ARG A 270 1.15 -0.84 -1.44
N LEU A 271 1.98 -1.34 -0.54
CA LEU A 271 2.30 -0.78 0.78
C LEU A 271 3.80 -0.46 0.89
N VAL A 272 4.18 0.80 1.17
CA VAL A 272 5.60 1.18 1.36
C VAL A 272 6.13 0.78 2.75
N PRO A 273 7.46 0.65 2.95
CA PRO A 273 8.04 0.32 4.27
C PRO A 273 7.62 1.34 5.33
N GLY A 274 7.11 0.86 6.46
CA GLY A 274 6.61 1.71 7.54
C GLY A 274 5.22 2.32 7.30
N GLN A 275 4.57 2.00 6.17
CA GLN A 275 3.17 2.34 5.92
C GLN A 275 2.27 1.20 6.44
N SER A 276 1.28 1.54 7.24
CA SER A 276 0.32 0.60 7.83
C SER A 276 -0.99 0.47 7.04
N GLU A 277 -1.20 1.29 6.00
CA GLU A 277 -2.45 1.36 5.25
C GLU A 277 -2.20 1.72 3.78
N SER A 278 -2.87 1.06 2.84
CA SER A 278 -2.85 1.43 1.43
C SER A 278 -4.25 1.39 0.84
N THR A 279 -4.70 2.51 0.31
CA THR A 279 -6.02 2.60 -0.32
C THR A 279 -5.89 2.25 -1.79
N VAL A 280 -6.62 1.25 -2.24
CA VAL A 280 -6.77 0.94 -3.68
C VAL A 280 -8.23 1.03 -4.05
N GLN A 281 -8.53 1.90 -5.00
CA GLN A 281 -9.89 2.07 -5.48
C GLN A 281 -10.23 0.95 -6.46
N PHE A 282 -11.35 0.28 -6.21
CA PHE A 282 -11.90 -0.72 -7.11
C PHE A 282 -13.17 -0.16 -7.74
N GLU A 283 -13.17 -0.07 -9.07
CA GLU A 283 -14.38 0.24 -9.81
C GLU A 283 -15.28 -0.99 -9.81
N LEU A 284 -16.38 -0.97 -9.06
CA LEU A 284 -17.39 -2.02 -9.16
C LEU A 284 -18.17 -1.86 -10.47
N PRO A 285 -18.58 -2.97 -11.11
CA PRO A 285 -19.61 -2.90 -12.13
C PRO A 285 -20.91 -2.36 -11.52
N THR A 286 -21.83 -1.90 -12.36
CA THR A 286 -23.19 -1.57 -11.91
C THR A 286 -23.83 -2.78 -11.27
N LEU A 287 -23.97 -2.75 -9.94
CA LEU A 287 -24.66 -3.78 -9.18
C LEU A 287 -26.17 -3.51 -9.15
N SER A 288 -26.94 -4.59 -9.06
CA SER A 288 -28.39 -4.53 -8.87
C SER A 288 -28.75 -3.92 -7.52
N GLU A 289 -29.98 -3.41 -7.38
CA GLU A 289 -30.52 -2.99 -6.08
C GLU A 289 -30.51 -4.17 -5.10
N GLY A 290 -30.14 -3.90 -3.85
CA GLY A 290 -30.22 -4.87 -2.75
C GLY A 290 -28.89 -5.17 -2.08
N ASN A 291 -28.87 -6.21 -1.26
CA ASN A 291 -27.70 -6.60 -0.50
C ASN A 291 -26.77 -7.46 -1.36
N HIS A 292 -25.51 -7.05 -1.43
CA HIS A 292 -24.44 -7.77 -2.12
C HIS A 292 -23.35 -8.17 -1.13
N GLU A 293 -22.92 -9.42 -1.20
CA GLU A 293 -21.79 -9.90 -0.42
C GLU A 293 -20.49 -9.47 -1.11
N ILE A 294 -19.68 -8.66 -0.44
CA ILE A 294 -18.33 -8.31 -0.91
C ILE A 294 -17.29 -9.07 -0.10
N ARG A 295 -16.36 -9.69 -0.83
CA ARG A 295 -15.14 -10.27 -0.27
C ARG A 295 -13.93 -9.74 -1.00
N ILE A 296 -12.80 -9.71 -0.31
CA ILE A 296 -11.52 -9.32 -0.90
C ILE A 296 -10.49 -10.37 -0.54
N GLY A 297 -9.79 -10.86 -1.55
CA GLY A 297 -8.79 -11.90 -1.37
C GLY A 297 -8.03 -12.21 -2.65
N ARG A 298 -6.99 -13.03 -2.53
CA ARG A 298 -6.24 -13.58 -3.67
C ARG A 298 -7.07 -14.59 -4.47
N SER A 299 -7.96 -15.28 -3.77
CA SER A 299 -8.96 -16.19 -4.29
C SER A 299 -10.19 -16.13 -3.38
N LEU A 300 -11.33 -16.66 -3.84
CA LEU A 300 -12.54 -16.69 -3.02
C LEU A 300 -12.36 -17.50 -1.72
N ASP A 301 -11.55 -18.57 -1.78
CA ASP A 301 -11.26 -19.45 -0.64
C ASP A 301 -10.30 -18.81 0.38
N GLU A 302 -9.45 -17.89 -0.08
CA GLU A 302 -8.50 -17.13 0.75
C GLU A 302 -9.02 -15.71 1.07
N ALA A 303 -10.28 -15.41 0.73
CA ALA A 303 -10.83 -14.08 0.94
C ALA A 303 -11.14 -13.80 2.40
N LEU A 304 -10.96 -12.54 2.78
CA LEU A 304 -11.35 -12.02 4.09
C LEU A 304 -12.85 -12.24 4.33
N PRO A 305 -13.28 -12.25 5.61
CA PRO A 305 -14.70 -12.35 5.95
C PRO A 305 -15.53 -11.36 5.15
N ALA A 306 -16.65 -11.85 4.64
CA ALA A 306 -17.54 -11.03 3.84
C ALA A 306 -18.04 -9.80 4.60
N ARG A 307 -18.13 -8.67 3.88
CA ARG A 307 -18.97 -7.55 4.27
C ARG A 307 -20.17 -7.50 3.35
N THR A 308 -21.33 -7.22 3.92
CA THR A 308 -22.52 -6.93 3.12
C THR A 308 -22.52 -5.45 2.80
N ILE A 309 -22.52 -5.11 1.52
CA ILE A 309 -22.87 -3.75 1.09
C ILE A 309 -24.34 -3.75 0.65
N ARG A 310 -25.05 -2.67 0.94
CA ARG A 310 -26.38 -2.45 0.37
C ARG A 310 -26.27 -1.51 -0.81
N ILE A 311 -26.59 -1.99 -2.01
CA ILE A 311 -26.75 -1.15 -3.19
C ILE A 311 -28.11 -0.48 -3.11
N LEU A 312 -28.04 0.82 -2.92
CA LEU A 312 -29.20 1.68 -2.77
C LEU A 312 -29.90 1.84 -4.11
N PRO A 313 -31.23 1.89 -4.09
CA PRO A 313 -31.98 2.23 -5.26
C PRO A 313 -31.74 3.69 -5.61
N SER A 314 -31.76 3.98 -6.90
CA SER A 314 -31.71 5.35 -7.39
C SER A 314 -32.73 5.52 -8.50
N MET A 315 -33.26 6.72 -8.60
CA MET A 315 -34.25 7.09 -9.60
C MET A 315 -33.71 8.24 -10.43
N SER A 316 -33.48 7.99 -11.72
CA SER A 316 -33.18 9.09 -12.64
C SER A 316 -34.37 10.04 -12.73
N LEU A 317 -34.10 11.33 -12.60
CA LEU A 317 -35.07 12.36 -12.95
C LEU A 317 -35.01 12.56 -14.45
N SER A 318 -36.16 12.49 -15.14
CA SER A 318 -36.17 12.83 -16.56
C SER A 318 -35.77 14.30 -16.77
N SER A 319 -35.14 14.59 -17.90
CA SER A 319 -34.69 15.94 -18.26
C SER A 319 -35.85 16.93 -18.44
N THR A 320 -37.06 16.45 -18.73
CA THR A 320 -38.26 17.28 -18.85
C THR A 320 -38.78 17.74 -17.48
N TRP A 321 -38.86 19.05 -17.27
CA TRP A 321 -39.42 19.70 -16.08
C TRP A 321 -40.50 20.71 -16.47
N LEU A 322 -41.35 21.08 -15.51
CA LEU A 322 -42.27 22.21 -15.69
C LEU A 322 -41.58 23.49 -15.23
N PHE A 323 -41.74 24.57 -15.98
CA PHE A 323 -41.19 25.88 -15.69
C PHE A 323 -42.25 26.97 -15.80
N ARG A 324 -42.15 27.96 -14.91
CA ARG A 324 -42.96 29.18 -14.96
C ARG A 324 -42.18 30.37 -14.44
N LYS A 325 -42.08 31.42 -15.26
CA LYS A 325 -41.56 32.72 -14.84
C LYS A 325 -42.54 33.42 -13.88
N GLY A 326 -42.01 34.03 -12.82
CA GLY A 326 -42.75 34.73 -11.78
C GLY A 326 -42.36 34.26 -10.38
N ASP A 327 -43.03 34.78 -9.36
CA ASP A 327 -42.77 34.39 -7.97
C ASP A 327 -44.08 34.31 -7.17
N ASP A 328 -44.51 33.10 -6.85
CA ASP A 328 -45.67 32.85 -6.00
C ASP A 328 -45.39 31.66 -5.09
N ALA A 329 -45.43 31.89 -3.77
CA ALA A 329 -45.18 30.85 -2.78
C ALA A 329 -46.18 29.68 -2.85
N ALA A 330 -47.37 29.87 -3.44
CA ALA A 330 -48.33 28.79 -3.65
C ALA A 330 -47.78 27.70 -4.58
N TRP A 331 -46.79 28.02 -5.42
CA TRP A 331 -46.17 27.07 -6.35
C TRP A 331 -45.29 26.02 -5.67
N ALA A 332 -45.00 26.15 -4.37
CA ALA A 332 -44.39 25.08 -3.58
C ALA A 332 -45.38 23.96 -3.22
N ASN A 333 -46.69 24.25 -3.16
CA ASN A 333 -47.70 23.31 -2.67
C ASN A 333 -47.83 22.08 -3.60
N PRO A 334 -47.77 20.84 -3.10
CA PRO A 334 -47.89 19.63 -3.93
C PRO A 334 -49.21 19.56 -4.70
N ASP A 335 -50.30 20.09 -4.14
CA ASP A 335 -51.64 20.06 -4.74
C ASP A 335 -51.89 21.19 -5.76
N TYR A 336 -50.91 22.04 -6.03
CA TYR A 336 -51.05 23.12 -7.01
C TYR A 336 -51.17 22.56 -8.44
N ASP A 337 -52.18 23.01 -9.18
CA ASP A 337 -52.37 22.65 -10.59
C ASP A 337 -51.36 23.40 -11.48
N ASP A 338 -50.34 22.68 -11.93
CA ASP A 338 -49.28 23.16 -12.80
C ASP A 338 -49.47 22.75 -14.27
N GLY A 339 -50.66 22.26 -14.64
CA GLY A 339 -50.94 21.77 -16.00
C GLY A 339 -50.83 22.84 -17.10
N ASP A 340 -50.79 24.14 -16.75
CA ASP A 340 -50.55 25.26 -17.66
C ASP A 340 -49.08 25.68 -17.77
N TRP A 341 -48.16 25.03 -17.06
CA TRP A 341 -46.74 25.37 -17.06
C TRP A 341 -46.03 24.89 -18.32
N GLU A 342 -44.95 25.57 -18.66
CA GLU A 342 -44.13 25.23 -19.82
C GLU A 342 -43.30 23.98 -19.54
N GLN A 343 -43.25 23.04 -20.48
CA GLN A 343 -42.32 21.90 -20.40
C GLN A 343 -40.97 22.29 -20.99
N VAL A 344 -39.91 22.12 -20.21
CA VAL A 344 -38.55 22.51 -20.56
C VAL A 344 -37.60 21.34 -20.39
N GLU A 345 -36.54 21.28 -21.20
CA GLU A 345 -35.50 20.26 -21.10
C GLU A 345 -34.29 20.83 -20.35
N LEU A 346 -33.91 20.16 -19.27
CA LEU A 346 -32.81 20.56 -18.40
C LEU A 346 -31.65 19.55 -18.48
N PRO A 347 -30.40 19.99 -18.21
CA PRO A 347 -30.01 21.35 -17.82
C PRO A 347 -29.96 22.33 -19.02
N ALA A 348 -30.42 23.56 -18.81
CA ALA A 348 -30.40 24.63 -19.81
C ALA A 348 -30.59 26.00 -19.14
N ASN A 349 -30.03 27.06 -19.74
CA ASN A 349 -30.34 28.42 -19.31
C ASN A 349 -31.75 28.83 -19.79
N TRP A 350 -32.35 29.81 -19.13
CA TRP A 350 -33.66 30.37 -19.47
C TRP A 350 -33.73 30.91 -20.90
N GLU A 351 -32.61 31.43 -21.42
CA GLU A 351 -32.46 31.93 -22.77
C GLU A 351 -32.56 30.80 -23.81
N ASP A 352 -32.07 29.61 -23.45
CA ASP A 352 -31.96 28.47 -24.35
C ASP A 352 -33.29 27.70 -24.45
N HIS A 353 -34.01 27.54 -23.33
CA HIS A 353 -35.24 26.74 -23.30
C HIS A 353 -36.53 27.58 -23.44
N SER A 354 -36.59 28.79 -22.86
CA SER A 354 -37.79 29.66 -22.89
C SER A 354 -37.57 31.05 -23.52
N GLY A 355 -36.33 31.41 -23.85
CA GLY A 355 -35.99 32.71 -24.45
C GLY A 355 -36.17 33.91 -23.52
N HIS A 356 -36.19 33.70 -22.20
CA HIS A 356 -36.19 34.81 -21.23
C HIS A 356 -34.78 35.37 -21.10
N THR A 357 -34.65 36.70 -21.08
CA THR A 357 -33.35 37.41 -21.11
C THR A 357 -33.33 38.64 -20.20
N GLU A 358 -34.35 38.80 -19.36
CA GLU A 358 -34.49 39.94 -18.47
C GLU A 358 -33.71 39.69 -17.17
N ASP A 359 -33.14 40.74 -16.59
CA ASP A 359 -32.43 40.67 -15.32
C ASP A 359 -33.39 40.86 -14.12
N ASN A 360 -32.99 40.41 -12.94
CA ASN A 360 -33.69 40.59 -11.65
C ASN A 360 -35.10 39.99 -11.64
N VAL A 361 -35.20 38.73 -12.08
CA VAL A 361 -36.47 38.02 -12.26
C VAL A 361 -36.46 36.70 -11.53
N PHE A 362 -37.67 36.25 -11.21
CA PHE A 362 -37.89 34.96 -10.60
C PHE A 362 -38.46 33.97 -11.62
N GLY A 363 -38.15 32.71 -11.41
CA GLY A 363 -38.74 31.59 -12.10
C GLY A 363 -38.84 30.40 -11.18
N TRP A 364 -39.80 29.53 -11.45
CA TRP A 364 -40.00 28.32 -10.67
C TRP A 364 -39.99 27.11 -11.57
N TYR A 365 -39.48 26.02 -11.01
CA TYR A 365 -39.52 24.71 -11.62
C TYR A 365 -40.36 23.76 -10.78
N ARG A 366 -41.07 22.83 -11.43
CA ARG A 366 -41.82 21.76 -10.77
C ARG A 366 -41.58 20.41 -11.43
N LYS A 367 -41.52 19.36 -10.60
CA LYS A 367 -41.34 17.98 -11.04
C LYS A 367 -42.11 17.02 -10.14
N THR A 368 -42.99 16.22 -10.75
CA THR A 368 -43.65 15.09 -10.08
C THR A 368 -42.87 13.81 -10.31
N ILE A 369 -42.65 13.04 -9.24
CA ILE A 369 -42.01 11.73 -9.25
C ILE A 369 -42.80 10.74 -8.40
N THR A 370 -42.74 9.45 -8.73
CA THR A 370 -43.34 8.39 -7.92
C THR A 370 -42.25 7.63 -7.19
N ILE A 371 -42.18 7.72 -5.86
CA ILE A 371 -41.18 6.99 -5.07
C ILE A 371 -41.74 5.58 -4.77
N PRO A 372 -41.02 4.48 -5.04
CA PRO A 372 -41.53 3.13 -4.78
C PRO A 372 -41.83 2.89 -3.30
N ALA A 373 -42.89 2.13 -3.00
CA ALA A 373 -43.23 1.77 -1.62
C ALA A 373 -42.11 0.98 -0.91
N SER A 374 -41.29 0.21 -1.66
CA SER A 374 -40.15 -0.50 -1.10
C SER A 374 -39.09 0.44 -0.52
N TRP A 375 -39.07 1.72 -0.90
CA TRP A 375 -38.08 2.68 -0.38
C TRP A 375 -38.35 3.08 1.08
N GLU A 376 -39.55 2.82 1.61
CA GLU A 376 -39.87 3.10 3.02
C GLU A 376 -39.01 2.27 3.98
N GLU A 377 -38.63 1.05 3.60
CA GLU A 377 -37.82 0.15 4.45
C GLU A 377 -36.40 0.67 4.71
N TYR A 378 -35.94 1.63 3.90
CA TYR A 378 -34.62 2.22 4.01
C TYR A 378 -34.56 3.20 5.18
N GLY A 379 -35.67 3.87 5.51
CA GLY A 379 -35.81 4.72 6.70
C GLY A 379 -34.93 5.97 6.71
N GLU A 380 -34.36 6.35 5.57
CA GLU A 380 -33.50 7.52 5.42
C GLU A 380 -34.20 8.64 4.64
N ASP A 381 -33.71 9.86 4.82
CA ASP A 381 -34.03 11.02 3.99
C ASP A 381 -33.71 10.75 2.52
N LEU A 382 -34.27 11.52 1.59
CA LEU A 382 -33.92 11.43 0.18
C LEU A 382 -32.95 12.55 -0.20
N LEU A 383 -31.86 12.23 -0.89
CA LEU A 383 -30.97 13.19 -1.53
C LEU A 383 -31.51 13.58 -2.90
N LEU A 384 -31.62 14.89 -3.14
CA LEU A 384 -32.10 15.50 -4.37
C LEU A 384 -31.03 16.43 -4.97
N PRO A 385 -30.24 15.94 -5.94
CA PRO A 385 -29.39 16.79 -6.76
C PRO A 385 -30.24 17.61 -7.74
N VAL A 386 -30.15 18.94 -7.68
CA VAL A 386 -30.85 19.87 -8.60
C VAL A 386 -29.90 20.68 -9.47
N GLY A 387 -28.62 20.29 -9.51
CA GLY A 387 -27.61 20.86 -10.41
C GLY A 387 -27.12 22.24 -9.96
N LYS A 388 -26.59 23.01 -10.90
CA LYS A 388 -26.20 24.40 -10.70
C LYS A 388 -27.34 25.31 -11.14
N ILE A 389 -27.60 26.30 -10.31
CA ILE A 389 -28.71 27.23 -10.47
C ILE A 389 -28.14 28.64 -10.42
N ASP A 390 -28.37 29.40 -11.49
CA ASP A 390 -27.99 30.81 -11.56
C ASP A 390 -29.21 31.68 -11.18
N ASP A 391 -29.18 32.52 -10.14
CA ASP A 391 -28.10 32.82 -9.17
C ASP A 391 -28.34 32.18 -7.79
N VAL A 392 -29.60 32.22 -7.35
CA VAL A 392 -30.08 31.87 -6.00
C VAL A 392 -31.25 30.94 -6.13
N ASP A 393 -31.33 29.94 -5.24
CA ASP A 393 -32.43 28.99 -5.25
C ASP A 393 -32.95 28.67 -3.86
N ARG A 394 -34.22 28.30 -3.78
CA ARG A 394 -34.84 27.64 -2.63
C ARG A 394 -35.67 26.47 -3.12
N THR A 395 -35.39 25.30 -2.59
CA THR A 395 -35.98 24.03 -3.03
C THR A 395 -36.95 23.50 -1.98
N PHE A 396 -38.06 22.97 -2.47
CA PHE A 396 -39.14 22.40 -1.68
C PHE A 396 -39.43 20.97 -2.12
N PHE A 397 -39.79 20.13 -1.16
CA PHE A 397 -40.28 18.77 -1.37
C PHE A 397 -41.63 18.61 -0.69
N ASN A 398 -42.66 18.25 -1.45
CA ASN A 398 -44.05 18.18 -0.98
C ASN A 398 -44.51 19.44 -0.22
N GLY A 399 -44.02 20.62 -0.64
CA GLY A 399 -44.36 21.92 -0.05
C GLY A 399 -43.55 22.32 1.17
N GLU A 400 -42.70 21.44 1.69
CA GLU A 400 -41.75 21.76 2.76
C GLU A 400 -40.41 22.23 2.19
N GLU A 401 -39.84 23.29 2.75
CA GLU A 401 -38.53 23.82 2.33
C GLU A 401 -37.42 22.86 2.79
N ILE A 402 -36.63 22.36 1.84
CA ILE A 402 -35.53 21.42 2.11
C ILE A 402 -34.14 22.08 1.98
N GLY A 403 -34.08 23.32 1.51
CA GLY A 403 -32.89 24.15 1.58
C GLY A 403 -32.83 25.29 0.57
N GLN A 404 -31.78 26.11 0.69
CA GLN A 404 -31.51 27.29 -0.14
C GLN A 404 -29.99 27.48 -0.30
N ASN A 405 -29.57 28.05 -1.43
CA ASN A 405 -28.21 28.55 -1.62
C ASN A 405 -28.22 29.95 -2.22
N GLY A 406 -27.29 30.80 -1.74
CA GLY A 406 -27.33 32.24 -1.96
C GLY A 406 -28.38 32.93 -1.09
N SER A 407 -28.55 34.23 -1.28
CA SER A 407 -29.52 35.05 -0.56
C SER A 407 -30.36 35.83 -1.56
N PHE A 408 -31.69 35.73 -1.42
CA PHE A 408 -32.61 36.48 -2.27
C PHE A 408 -32.50 37.99 -2.01
N PRO A 409 -32.94 38.86 -2.95
CA PRO A 409 -32.84 40.31 -2.80
C PRO A 409 -33.47 40.86 -1.51
N GLU A 410 -34.57 40.26 -1.04
CA GLU A 410 -35.25 40.62 0.20
C GLU A 410 -34.40 40.43 1.47
N ASP A 411 -33.42 39.53 1.43
CA ASP A 411 -32.58 39.13 2.58
C ASP A 411 -31.13 39.65 2.46
N GLY A 412 -30.86 40.47 1.43
CA GLY A 412 -29.51 40.94 1.10
C GLY A 412 -28.86 40.03 0.06
N PHE A 413 -28.98 40.41 -1.21
CA PHE A 413 -28.55 39.60 -2.36
C PHE A 413 -27.12 39.08 -2.24
N ASP A 414 -26.98 37.77 -2.40
CA ASP A 414 -25.70 37.07 -2.50
C ASP A 414 -25.85 35.89 -3.47
N THR A 415 -25.01 35.84 -4.50
CA THR A 415 -25.13 34.81 -5.54
C THR A 415 -24.42 33.52 -5.14
N ALA A 416 -24.99 32.38 -5.55
CA ALA A 416 -24.37 31.07 -5.44
C ALA A 416 -24.27 30.35 -6.80
N TRP A 417 -24.34 31.09 -7.92
CA TRP A 417 -24.53 30.52 -9.27
C TRP A 417 -23.65 29.31 -9.62
N GLN A 418 -22.37 29.30 -9.21
CA GLN A 418 -21.43 28.21 -9.52
C GLN A 418 -21.58 26.94 -8.67
N LEU A 419 -22.29 27.00 -7.54
CA LEU A 419 -22.36 25.92 -6.54
C LEU A 419 -23.26 24.78 -7.05
N PRO A 420 -22.85 23.51 -7.09
CA PRO A 420 -23.81 22.43 -7.30
C PRO A 420 -24.72 22.27 -6.07
N ARG A 421 -26.04 22.10 -6.29
CA ARG A 421 -27.06 21.96 -5.24
C ARG A 421 -27.46 20.51 -5.04
N GLU A 422 -27.41 20.08 -3.79
CA GLU A 422 -27.91 18.80 -3.32
C GLU A 422 -28.63 19.02 -1.98
N TYR A 423 -29.92 18.72 -1.94
CA TYR A 423 -30.76 18.90 -0.75
C TYR A 423 -31.25 17.55 -0.22
N SER A 424 -31.56 17.50 1.08
CA SER A 424 -32.06 16.30 1.75
C SER A 424 -33.53 16.53 2.11
N ALA A 425 -34.43 15.72 1.55
CA ALA A 425 -35.85 15.72 1.90
C ALA A 425 -36.09 14.73 3.05
N PRO A 426 -36.63 15.19 4.20
CA PRO A 426 -36.82 14.30 5.35
C PRO A 426 -37.72 13.12 5.04
N THR A 427 -37.38 11.92 5.50
CA THR A 427 -38.15 10.68 5.21
C THR A 427 -39.63 10.81 5.53
N GLU A 428 -39.99 11.55 6.59
CA GLU A 428 -41.36 11.81 7.01
C GLU A 428 -42.18 12.65 6.02
N THR A 429 -41.52 13.37 5.13
CA THR A 429 -42.17 14.18 4.07
C THR A 429 -42.45 13.36 2.82
N VAL A 430 -41.90 12.14 2.71
CA VAL A 430 -41.98 11.30 1.51
C VAL A 430 -43.26 10.47 1.50
N ASN A 431 -44.01 10.59 0.41
CA ASN A 431 -45.15 9.72 0.11
C ASN A 431 -44.65 8.45 -0.58
N TYR A 432 -44.22 7.45 0.19
CA TYR A 432 -43.77 6.18 -0.36
C TYR A 432 -44.91 5.41 -1.04
N GLY A 433 -44.67 4.94 -2.27
CA GLY A 433 -45.66 4.27 -3.10
C GLY A 433 -46.57 5.20 -3.91
N ASP A 434 -46.40 6.52 -3.80
CA ASP A 434 -47.26 7.53 -4.42
C ASP A 434 -46.46 8.70 -5.02
N GLU A 435 -47.17 9.69 -5.58
CA GLU A 435 -46.58 10.89 -6.16
C GLU A 435 -46.01 11.86 -5.10
N ASN A 436 -44.87 12.45 -5.45
CA ASN A 436 -44.15 13.46 -4.70
C ASN A 436 -43.79 14.61 -5.64
N VAL A 437 -43.80 15.84 -5.13
CA VAL A 437 -43.56 17.07 -5.90
C VAL A 437 -42.29 17.76 -5.42
N ILE A 438 -41.37 18.00 -6.35
CA ILE A 438 -40.21 18.87 -6.17
C ILE A 438 -40.54 20.23 -6.77
N ALA A 439 -40.36 21.31 -6.03
CA ALA A 439 -40.48 22.67 -6.52
C ALA A 439 -39.19 23.47 -6.24
N VAL A 440 -38.71 24.24 -7.21
CA VAL A 440 -37.49 25.04 -7.07
C VAL A 440 -37.79 26.49 -7.43
N ARG A 441 -37.73 27.38 -6.44
CA ARG A 441 -37.77 28.84 -6.63
C ARG A 441 -36.37 29.30 -7.03
N VAL A 442 -36.26 30.06 -8.11
CA VAL A 442 -34.99 30.58 -8.63
C VAL A 442 -35.08 32.09 -8.81
N TYR A 443 -34.04 32.79 -8.42
CA TYR A 443 -33.84 34.21 -8.74
C TYR A 443 -32.57 34.38 -9.57
N ASP A 444 -32.70 35.07 -10.69
CA ASP A 444 -31.61 35.46 -11.58
C ASP A 444 -31.44 36.99 -11.49
N ALA A 445 -30.27 37.44 -11.03
CA ALA A 445 -29.96 38.86 -10.93
C ALA A 445 -29.54 39.47 -12.27
N GLY A 446 -29.09 38.63 -13.21
CA GLY A 446 -28.77 39.00 -14.58
C GLY A 446 -27.63 38.15 -15.15
N GLY A 447 -27.61 37.99 -16.46
CA GLY A 447 -26.73 37.03 -17.11
C GLY A 447 -27.53 35.93 -17.78
N GLY A 448 -27.14 34.67 -17.58
CA GLY A 448 -27.99 33.53 -17.94
C GLY A 448 -28.65 32.98 -16.68
N GLY A 449 -29.94 32.65 -16.74
CA GLY A 449 -30.70 32.19 -15.58
C GLY A 449 -31.02 30.68 -15.59
N GLY A 450 -31.30 30.11 -14.42
CA GLY A 450 -31.96 28.80 -14.30
C GLY A 450 -31.09 27.60 -13.94
N LEU A 451 -31.66 26.39 -14.06
CA LEU A 451 -31.00 25.11 -13.81
C LEU A 451 -30.08 24.75 -14.99
N TYR A 452 -28.96 25.47 -15.11
CA TYR A 452 -28.18 25.53 -16.33
C TYR A 452 -27.11 24.44 -16.50
N ALA A 453 -26.74 23.74 -15.43
CA ALA A 453 -25.76 22.66 -15.49
C ALA A 453 -26.07 21.53 -14.51
N GLY A 454 -25.85 20.28 -14.94
CA GLY A 454 -26.11 19.09 -14.14
C GLY A 454 -24.99 18.71 -13.15
N PRO A 455 -25.15 17.60 -12.43
CA PRO A 455 -26.25 16.63 -12.59
C PRO A 455 -27.57 17.07 -11.94
N ILE A 456 -28.70 16.73 -12.58
CA ILE A 456 -30.05 16.86 -12.01
C ILE A 456 -30.56 15.42 -11.79
N GLY A 457 -30.65 15.01 -10.52
CA GLY A 457 -30.76 13.60 -10.14
C GLY A 457 -29.47 12.79 -10.33
N PRO A 458 -29.52 11.47 -10.10
CA PRO A 458 -30.70 10.73 -9.64
C PRO A 458 -31.09 11.07 -8.20
N VAL A 459 -32.36 10.84 -7.85
CA VAL A 459 -32.85 10.83 -6.46
C VAL A 459 -32.48 9.49 -5.84
N GLN A 460 -32.09 9.50 -4.57
CA GLN A 460 -31.64 8.32 -3.83
C GLN A 460 -31.82 8.55 -2.33
N PRO A 461 -31.86 7.50 -1.50
CA PRO A 461 -31.72 7.66 -0.05
C PRO A 461 -30.40 8.35 0.36
N ASP A 462 -30.44 9.23 1.37
CA ASP A 462 -29.32 10.02 1.88
C ASP A 462 -28.69 9.40 3.13
N TYR A 463 -27.77 8.46 2.92
CA TYR A 463 -27.06 7.74 3.98
C TYR A 463 -25.81 8.46 4.52
N ASN A 464 -25.45 9.63 3.96
CA ASN A 464 -24.21 10.33 4.34
C ASN A 464 -24.45 11.37 5.44
N ARG A 465 -25.70 11.60 5.85
CA ARG A 465 -26.09 12.69 6.75
C ARG A 465 -26.96 12.24 7.95
N SER A 466 -27.23 10.95 8.11
CA SER A 466 -27.99 10.39 9.25
C SER A 466 -27.15 10.09 10.50
#